data_AF-A0A9W4SZ90-F1
#
_entry.id   AF-A0A9W4SZ90-F1
#
_cell.length_a   1.000
_cell.length_b   1.000
_cell.length_c   1.000
_cell.angle_alpha   90.00
_cell.angle_beta   90.00
_cell.angle_gamma   90.00
#
_symmetry.space_group_name_H-M   'P 1'
#
loop_
_entity.id
_entity.type
_entity.pdbx_description
1 polymer ?
#
loop_
_entity_poly.entity_id
_entity_poly.type
_entity_poly.pdbx_seq_one_letter_code
_entity_poly.pdbx_strand_id
1 'polypeptide(L)'
;MNLFQVYLANLAQLETKLITSQKRLKKSRQKAKKYKKANHLQYQTRRVIENRELIAQNETLKNQKNFLIKKAVELSNYKIKAEELQRHLNLAYRNIYEQKEVKLLEQQRELLIRKTVELSDKITDANANYYNTVIDLVKEKSQSRKASLALKKRALELKNDFNNKQSEATSLQSKITRAEHDLGIGLDNLTAELEANNYKQQLEQQKDYEEIKQEQSQLKTELNQKETSIIAKINSELKLDLGKEVNLEQTIEKIKELIINKSPDNSQETNLDSLRQQVAEKDEEIKQLEQEIEKNAGFSGSREHNDKVNLLLAKIQPKGDEVDTKDLKEINQLFGTSEYEKQKRKIRELEIKSAQKDPEKYKELVKARLDKGLSKYELKVDELTPQIKNEVESLKENKMNDAEKIVKISNEIIRKVNLEGASKKINSLINQGNQFLYKVKQSQTKAKVDKTIKDIKKFISENNIFQQKAYQLQKPQVEQLLKDLESYSTQTIVSKNHFPLVPTVVSVLLLIFLISLVIVIIRNVRVSRIRKRGNNL
;
A
#
# COMPACT_ATOMS: atom_id res chain seq x y z
N MET A 1 141.73 48.28 12.88
CA MET A 1 140.67 47.34 13.32
C MET A 1 140.97 45.98 12.69
N ASN A 2 141.05 44.91 13.50
CA ASN A 2 141.47 43.58 13.03
C ASN A 2 140.26 42.86 12.35
N LEU A 3 140.43 42.29 11.15
CA LEU A 3 139.38 41.63 10.35
C LEU A 3 138.55 40.59 11.14
N PHE A 4 139.22 39.93 12.09
CA PHE A 4 138.61 38.97 13.00
C PHE A 4 137.51 39.58 13.90
N GLN A 5 137.70 40.83 14.37
CA GLN A 5 136.68 41.53 15.17
C GLN A 5 135.43 41.89 14.35
N VAL A 6 135.60 42.22 13.07
CA VAL A 6 134.48 42.49 12.15
C VAL A 6 133.68 41.21 11.87
N TYR A 7 134.36 40.09 11.67
CA TYR A 7 133.73 38.78 11.49
C TYR A 7 132.93 38.35 12.72
N LEU A 8 133.50 38.47 13.92
CA LEU A 8 132.80 38.17 15.18
C LEU A 8 131.61 39.09 15.43
N ALA A 9 131.71 40.38 15.11
CA ALA A 9 130.59 41.33 15.20
C ALA A 9 129.45 40.97 14.23
N ASN A 10 129.77 40.54 13.01
CA ASN A 10 128.78 40.09 12.02
C ASN A 10 128.10 38.78 12.45
N LEU A 11 128.85 37.83 13.02
CA LEU A 11 128.30 36.59 13.59
C LEU A 11 127.34 36.88 14.75
N ALA A 12 127.73 37.76 15.68
CA ALA A 12 126.88 38.19 16.78
C ALA A 12 125.60 38.89 16.28
N GLN A 13 125.68 39.72 15.23
CA GLN A 13 124.49 40.32 14.59
C GLN A 13 123.58 39.26 13.95
N LEU A 14 124.15 38.26 13.28
CA LEU A 14 123.40 37.15 12.67
C LEU A 14 122.68 36.31 13.71
N GLU A 15 123.37 35.96 14.80
CA GLU A 15 122.80 35.24 15.93
C GLU A 15 121.66 36.03 16.58
N THR A 16 121.86 37.34 16.77
CA THR A 16 120.81 38.24 17.29
C THR A 16 119.59 38.29 16.37
N LYS A 17 119.79 38.35 15.04
CA LYS A 17 118.71 38.31 14.04
C LYS A 17 117.97 36.96 14.05
N LEU A 18 118.69 35.85 14.19
CA LEU A 18 118.13 34.50 14.26
C LEU A 18 117.30 34.31 15.54
N ILE A 19 117.81 34.72 16.70
CA ILE A 19 117.07 34.67 17.97
C ILE A 19 115.79 35.54 17.87
N THR A 20 115.91 36.72 17.26
CA THR A 20 114.77 37.63 17.08
C THR A 20 113.72 37.04 16.12
N SER A 21 114.14 36.41 15.02
CA SER A 21 113.24 35.76 14.06
C SER A 21 112.54 34.54 14.67
N GLN A 22 113.26 33.72 15.44
CA GLN A 22 112.67 32.60 16.18
C GLN A 22 111.67 33.07 17.25
N LYS A 23 111.96 34.14 18.00
CA LYS A 23 111.01 34.75 18.93
C LYS A 23 109.76 35.27 18.20
N ARG A 24 109.91 35.92 17.04
CA ARG A 24 108.79 36.38 16.20
C ARG A 24 107.96 35.20 15.67
N LEU A 25 108.61 34.14 15.19
CA LEU A 25 107.95 32.93 14.71
C LEU A 25 107.17 32.23 15.83
N LYS A 26 107.75 32.10 17.04
CA LYS A 26 107.07 31.53 18.21
C LYS A 26 105.85 32.36 18.61
N LYS A 27 105.96 33.70 18.63
CA LYS A 27 104.83 34.62 18.86
C LYS A 27 103.75 34.48 17.77
N SER A 28 104.14 34.37 16.50
CA SER A 28 103.21 34.17 15.38
C SER A 28 102.45 32.85 15.50
N ARG A 29 103.16 31.73 15.78
CA ARG A 29 102.54 30.42 16.01
C ARG A 29 101.59 30.42 17.22
N GLN A 30 101.94 31.11 18.30
CA GLN A 30 101.05 31.27 19.45
C GLN A 30 99.80 32.08 19.10
N LYS A 31 99.93 33.19 18.34
CA LYS A 31 98.78 33.94 17.82
C LYS A 31 97.90 33.08 16.93
N ALA A 32 98.49 32.35 15.97
CA ALA A 32 97.74 31.44 15.09
C ALA A 32 96.98 30.35 15.85
N LYS A 33 97.59 29.75 16.89
CA LYS A 33 96.91 28.80 17.79
C LYS A 33 95.74 29.45 18.54
N LYS A 34 95.92 30.68 19.04
CA LYS A 34 94.83 31.45 19.69
C LYS A 34 93.68 31.74 18.72
N TYR A 35 93.98 32.20 17.50
CA TYR A 35 92.97 32.42 16.46
C TYR A 35 92.22 31.14 16.08
N LYS A 36 92.94 30.02 15.87
CA LYS A 36 92.29 28.73 15.56
C LYS A 36 91.36 28.28 16.69
N LYS A 37 91.78 28.45 17.95
CA LYS A 37 90.95 28.14 19.12
C LYS A 37 89.73 29.07 19.20
N ALA A 38 89.89 30.37 18.95
CA ALA A 38 88.80 31.34 18.95
C ALA A 38 87.76 31.03 17.87
N ASN A 39 88.21 30.74 16.64
CA ASN A 39 87.31 30.37 15.53
C ASN A 39 86.55 29.08 15.82
N HIS A 40 87.22 28.08 16.41
CA HIS A 40 86.55 26.84 16.81
C HIS A 40 85.49 27.09 17.90
N LEU A 41 85.80 27.94 18.89
CA LEU A 41 84.85 28.32 19.92
C LEU A 41 83.64 29.06 19.32
N GLN A 42 83.88 30.03 18.43
CA GLN A 42 82.81 30.75 17.72
C GLN A 42 81.91 29.80 16.92
N TYR A 43 82.49 28.82 16.23
CA TYR A 43 81.73 27.81 15.50
C TYR A 43 80.86 26.95 16.45
N GLN A 44 81.42 26.51 17.58
CA GLN A 44 80.65 25.76 18.59
C GLN A 44 79.53 26.61 19.20
N THR A 45 79.80 27.87 19.54
CA THR A 45 78.79 28.79 20.06
C THR A 45 77.67 29.01 19.06
N ARG A 46 78.00 29.22 17.77
CA ARG A 46 77.00 29.37 16.70
C ARG A 46 76.10 28.15 16.59
N ARG A 47 76.66 26.93 16.59
CA ARG A 47 75.87 25.69 16.57
C ARG A 47 74.95 25.54 17.79
N VAL A 48 75.40 25.95 18.97
CA VAL A 48 74.56 25.91 20.18
C VAL A 48 73.39 26.90 20.07
N ILE A 49 73.63 28.10 19.51
CA ILE A 49 72.58 29.09 19.26
C ILE A 49 71.58 28.55 18.23
N GLU A 50 72.05 28.06 17.09
CA GLU A 50 71.20 27.48 16.03
C GLU A 50 70.35 26.32 16.58
N ASN A 51 70.93 25.43 17.40
CA ASN A 51 70.18 24.35 18.05
C ASN A 51 69.14 24.85 19.05
N ARG A 52 69.43 25.92 19.81
CA ARG A 52 68.45 26.52 20.74
C ARG A 52 67.28 27.16 20.00
N GLU A 53 67.56 27.85 18.88
CA GLU A 53 66.53 28.42 18.03
C GLU A 53 65.63 27.34 17.43
N LEU A 54 66.21 26.22 16.95
CA LEU A 54 65.45 25.07 16.46
C LEU A 54 64.58 24.43 17.55
N ILE A 55 65.08 24.31 18.78
CA ILE A 55 64.30 23.79 19.92
C ILE A 55 63.12 24.73 20.22
N ALA A 56 63.35 26.05 20.28
CA ALA A 56 62.31 27.04 20.54
C ALA A 56 61.23 27.06 19.42
N GLN A 57 61.64 26.93 18.16
CA GLN A 57 60.72 26.80 17.02
C GLN A 57 59.87 25.54 17.13
N ASN A 58 60.49 24.39 17.47
CA ASN A 58 59.78 23.13 17.65
C ASN A 58 58.79 23.17 18.82
N GLU A 59 59.13 23.82 19.93
CA GLU A 59 58.19 24.03 21.04
C GLU A 59 57.00 24.91 20.62
N THR A 60 57.27 25.97 19.86
CA THR A 60 56.23 26.86 19.33
C THR A 60 55.28 26.10 18.40
N LEU A 61 55.81 25.29 17.48
CA LEU A 61 55.02 24.44 16.60
C LEU A 61 54.21 23.38 17.36
N LYS A 62 54.80 22.77 18.40
CA LYS A 62 54.10 21.82 19.27
C LYS A 62 52.91 22.48 19.99
N ASN A 63 53.10 23.70 20.48
CA ASN A 63 52.04 24.47 21.14
C ASN A 63 50.93 24.86 20.16
N GLN A 64 51.27 25.31 18.95
CA GLN A 64 50.30 25.59 17.89
C GLN A 64 49.50 24.35 17.49
N LYS A 65 50.17 23.20 17.31
CA LYS A 65 49.51 21.92 17.02
C LYS A 65 48.52 21.54 18.11
N ASN A 66 48.92 21.64 19.38
CA ASN A 66 48.04 21.33 20.51
C ASN A 66 46.82 22.26 20.58
N PHE A 67 47.00 23.55 20.31
CA PHE A 67 45.89 24.51 20.22
C PHE A 67 44.90 24.15 19.12
N LEU A 68 45.38 23.80 17.92
CA LEU A 68 44.54 23.40 16.80
C LEU A 68 43.78 22.10 17.08
N ILE A 69 44.42 21.11 17.72
CA ILE A 69 43.76 19.87 18.15
C ILE A 69 42.62 20.19 19.13
N LYS A 70 42.87 21.04 20.14
CA LYS A 70 41.83 21.44 21.10
C LYS A 70 40.66 22.13 20.40
N LYS A 71 40.93 23.04 19.46
CA LYS A 71 39.89 23.71 18.67
C LYS A 71 39.10 22.74 17.78
N ALA A 72 39.75 21.76 17.16
CA ALA A 72 39.09 20.74 16.36
C ALA A 72 38.13 19.87 17.19
N VAL A 73 38.53 19.50 18.42
CA VAL A 73 37.67 18.77 19.36
C VAL A 73 36.46 19.61 19.77
N GLU A 74 36.65 20.90 20.09
CA GLU A 74 35.54 21.81 20.39
C GLU A 74 34.54 21.91 19.23
N LEU A 75 35.03 22.09 17.99
CA LEU A 75 34.18 22.15 16.79
C LEU A 75 33.45 20.82 16.53
N SER A 76 34.10 19.69 16.76
CA SER A 76 33.45 18.37 16.66
C SER A 76 32.31 18.23 17.65
N ASN A 77 32.47 18.71 18.90
CA ASN A 77 31.41 18.67 19.91
C ASN A 77 30.22 19.57 19.53
N TYR A 78 30.48 20.75 18.95
CA TYR A 78 29.40 21.60 18.42
C TYR A 78 28.66 20.94 17.27
N LYS A 79 29.38 20.26 16.36
CA LYS A 79 28.77 19.49 15.26
C LYS A 79 27.85 18.38 15.79
N ILE A 80 28.31 17.61 16.78
CA ILE A 80 27.50 16.56 17.42
C ILE A 80 26.22 17.15 18.03
N LYS A 81 26.33 18.26 18.78
CA LYS A 81 25.15 18.94 19.34
C LYS A 81 24.18 19.47 18.28
N ALA A 82 24.70 20.00 17.17
CA ALA A 82 23.86 20.46 16.05
C ALA A 82 23.13 19.29 15.39
N GLU A 83 23.80 18.14 15.22
CA GLU A 83 23.17 16.91 14.70
C GLU A 83 22.10 16.36 15.65
N GLU A 84 22.32 16.40 16.97
CA GLU A 84 21.32 16.02 17.98
C GLU A 84 20.08 16.95 17.95
N LEU A 85 20.30 18.27 17.90
CA LEU A 85 19.22 19.25 17.74
C LEU A 85 18.42 19.00 16.45
N GLN A 86 19.10 18.72 15.34
CA GLN A 86 18.42 18.39 14.08
C GLN A 86 17.59 17.11 14.20
N ARG A 87 18.08 16.08 14.90
CA ARG A 87 17.29 14.86 15.15
C ARG A 87 16.05 15.15 15.97
N HIS A 88 16.17 15.94 17.04
CA HIS A 88 15.02 16.35 17.85
C HIS A 88 14.00 17.16 17.06
N LEU A 89 14.47 18.07 16.20
CA LEU A 89 13.62 18.86 15.31
C LEU A 89 12.85 17.95 14.34
N ASN A 90 13.53 16.99 13.71
CA ASN A 90 12.91 16.04 12.78
C ASN A 90 11.86 15.16 13.50
N LEU A 91 12.16 14.67 14.72
CA LEU A 91 11.20 13.93 15.54
C LEU A 91 9.97 14.78 15.90
N ALA A 92 10.17 16.05 16.24
CA ALA A 92 9.06 16.97 16.54
C ALA A 92 8.18 17.20 15.31
N TYR A 93 8.77 17.41 14.13
CA TYR A 93 8.01 17.54 12.88
C TYR A 93 7.21 16.27 12.57
N ARG A 94 7.83 15.10 12.71
CA ARG A 94 7.16 13.81 12.51
C ARG A 94 5.94 13.66 13.43
N ASN A 95 6.09 13.95 14.72
CA ASN A 95 4.97 13.88 15.67
C ASN A 95 3.83 14.84 15.29
N ILE A 96 4.15 16.04 14.79
CA ILE A 96 3.13 17.02 14.33
C ILE A 96 2.41 16.49 13.08
N TYR A 97 3.12 15.87 12.14
CA TYR A 97 2.50 15.28 10.95
C TYR A 97 1.62 14.08 11.29
N GLU A 98 2.11 13.16 12.12
CA GLU A 98 1.32 12.00 12.59
C GLU A 98 0.03 12.47 13.31
N GLN A 99 0.10 13.51 14.15
CA GLN A 99 -1.09 14.08 14.78
C GLN A 99 -2.08 14.70 13.78
N LYS A 100 -1.59 15.39 12.74
CA LYS A 100 -2.45 15.95 11.69
C LYS A 100 -3.13 14.86 10.86
N GLU A 101 -2.40 13.80 10.53
CA GLU A 101 -2.92 12.67 9.77
C GLU A 101 -4.01 11.93 10.56
N VAL A 102 -3.76 11.64 11.85
CA VAL A 102 -4.77 11.05 12.74
C VAL A 102 -6.04 11.91 12.78
N LYS A 103 -5.90 13.23 12.94
CA LYS A 103 -7.04 14.15 12.97
C LYS A 103 -7.82 14.17 11.63
N LEU A 104 -7.12 14.08 10.50
CA LEU A 104 -7.76 14.00 9.18
C LEU A 104 -8.51 12.69 9.00
N LEU A 105 -7.92 11.56 9.42
CA LEU A 105 -8.56 10.24 9.37
C LEU A 105 -9.79 10.19 10.28
N GLU A 106 -9.74 10.79 11.48
CA GLU A 106 -10.89 10.94 12.36
C GLU A 106 -12.01 11.76 11.69
N GLN A 107 -11.69 12.88 11.04
CA GLN A 107 -12.67 13.66 10.29
C GLN A 107 -13.31 12.89 9.13
N GLN A 108 -12.52 12.10 8.39
CA GLN A 108 -13.02 11.25 7.31
C GLN A 108 -13.93 10.14 7.85
N ARG A 109 -13.56 9.54 8.99
CA ARG A 109 -14.35 8.51 9.67
C ARG A 109 -15.70 9.06 10.13
N GLU A 110 -15.72 10.24 10.75
CA GLU A 110 -16.95 10.93 11.15
C GLU A 110 -17.87 11.22 9.95
N LEU A 111 -17.30 11.66 8.82
CA LEU A 111 -18.07 11.91 7.60
C LEU A 111 -18.66 10.62 7.00
N LEU A 112 -17.91 9.52 7.04
CA LEU A 112 -18.38 8.19 6.64
C LEU A 112 -19.52 7.68 7.54
N ILE A 113 -19.39 7.85 8.86
CA ILE A 113 -20.44 7.49 9.82
C ILE A 113 -21.71 8.28 9.52
N ARG A 114 -21.62 9.60 9.32
CA ARG A 114 -22.77 10.45 8.97
C ARG A 114 -23.46 10.00 7.68
N LYS A 115 -22.68 9.73 6.61
CA LYS A 115 -23.24 9.20 5.35
C LYS A 115 -23.92 7.84 5.53
N THR A 116 -23.35 6.98 6.36
CA THR A 116 -23.92 5.65 6.63
C THR A 116 -25.24 5.76 7.40
N VAL A 117 -25.32 6.64 8.39
CA VAL A 117 -26.56 6.94 9.12
C VAL A 117 -27.62 7.51 8.17
N GLU A 118 -27.27 8.51 7.36
CA GLU A 118 -28.20 9.11 6.39
C GLU A 118 -28.74 8.08 5.38
N LEU A 119 -27.88 7.16 4.93
CA LEU A 119 -28.29 6.09 4.01
C LEU A 119 -29.19 5.05 4.71
N SER A 120 -28.90 4.73 5.96
CA SER A 120 -29.73 3.85 6.79
C SER A 120 -31.13 4.44 7.01
N ASP A 121 -31.22 5.74 7.27
CA ASP A 121 -32.50 6.44 7.44
C ASP A 121 -33.30 6.41 6.13
N LYS A 122 -32.66 6.70 4.98
CA LYS A 122 -33.29 6.61 3.65
C LYS A 122 -33.80 5.19 3.33
N ILE A 123 -33.05 4.16 3.69
CA ILE A 123 -33.48 2.76 3.51
C ILE A 123 -34.67 2.45 4.41
N THR A 124 -34.67 2.96 5.65
CA THR A 124 -35.77 2.76 6.60
C THR A 124 -37.04 3.42 6.08
N ASP A 125 -36.96 4.65 5.58
CA ASP A 125 -38.08 5.37 4.95
C ASP A 125 -38.58 4.65 3.69
N ALA A 126 -37.67 4.18 2.84
CA ALA A 126 -38.03 3.41 1.64
C ALA A 126 -38.75 2.10 1.99
N ASN A 127 -38.29 1.39 3.02
CA ASN A 127 -38.94 0.17 3.50
C ASN A 127 -40.31 0.47 4.09
N ALA A 128 -40.47 1.55 4.88
CA ALA A 128 -41.76 1.96 5.40
C ALA A 128 -42.76 2.27 4.28
N ASN A 129 -42.31 2.99 3.24
CA ASN A 129 -43.10 3.25 2.04
C ASN A 129 -43.50 1.96 1.32
N TYR A 130 -42.55 1.03 1.13
CA TYR A 130 -42.84 -0.27 0.52
C TYR A 130 -43.90 -1.05 1.30
N TYR A 131 -43.80 -1.14 2.63
CA TYR A 131 -44.79 -1.82 3.45
C TYR A 131 -46.18 -1.17 3.34
N ASN A 132 -46.24 0.16 3.34
CA ASN A 132 -47.51 0.89 3.15
C ASN A 132 -48.13 0.59 1.77
N THR A 133 -47.33 0.61 0.71
CA THR A 133 -47.79 0.24 -0.64
C THR A 133 -48.30 -1.20 -0.71
N VAL A 134 -47.59 -2.15 -0.08
CA VAL A 134 -48.04 -3.55 -0.01
C VAL A 134 -49.37 -3.67 0.74
N ILE A 135 -49.54 -2.95 1.85
CA ILE A 135 -50.80 -2.93 2.61
C ILE A 135 -51.95 -2.40 1.74
N ASP A 136 -51.72 -1.32 1.00
CA ASP A 136 -52.75 -0.72 0.14
C ASP A 136 -53.11 -1.63 -1.04
N LEU A 137 -52.13 -2.28 -1.68
CA LEU A 137 -52.38 -3.30 -2.70
C LEU A 137 -53.18 -4.49 -2.16
N VAL A 138 -52.93 -4.92 -0.92
CA VAL A 138 -53.70 -5.99 -0.27
C VAL A 138 -55.14 -5.54 0.00
N LYS A 139 -55.35 -4.29 0.45
CA LYS A 139 -56.69 -3.72 0.63
C LYS A 139 -57.44 -3.65 -0.70
N GLU A 140 -56.80 -3.15 -1.75
CA GLU A 140 -57.36 -3.03 -3.09
C GLU A 140 -57.71 -4.41 -3.66
N LYS A 141 -56.83 -5.40 -3.53
CA LYS A 141 -57.10 -6.79 -3.92
C LYS A 141 -58.29 -7.39 -3.16
N SER A 142 -58.42 -7.07 -1.87
CA SER A 142 -59.57 -7.50 -1.06
C SER A 142 -60.87 -6.83 -1.53
N GLN A 143 -60.83 -5.53 -1.83
CA GLN A 143 -61.97 -4.80 -2.39
C GLN A 143 -62.37 -5.33 -3.78
N SER A 144 -61.40 -5.58 -4.66
CA SER A 144 -61.61 -6.20 -5.97
C SER A 144 -62.26 -7.58 -5.85
N ARG A 145 -61.83 -8.42 -4.89
CA ARG A 145 -62.49 -9.70 -4.61
C ARG A 145 -63.93 -9.52 -4.13
N LYS A 146 -64.21 -8.56 -3.25
CA LYS A 146 -65.58 -8.24 -2.79
C LYS A 146 -66.45 -7.78 -3.97
N ALA A 147 -65.93 -6.91 -4.83
CA ALA A 147 -66.62 -6.44 -6.02
C ALA A 147 -66.89 -7.60 -7.00
N SER A 148 -65.90 -8.46 -7.26
CA SER A 148 -66.05 -9.65 -8.10
C SER A 148 -67.11 -10.62 -7.55
N LEU A 149 -67.14 -10.85 -6.23
CA LEU A 149 -68.18 -11.66 -5.59
C LEU A 149 -69.57 -11.02 -5.71
N ALA A 150 -69.68 -9.71 -5.53
CA ALA A 150 -70.93 -8.98 -5.70
C ALA A 150 -71.43 -9.05 -7.15
N LEU A 151 -70.53 -8.90 -8.13
CA LEU A 151 -70.83 -9.07 -9.55
C LEU A 151 -71.26 -10.51 -9.86
N LYS A 152 -70.58 -11.52 -9.30
CA LYS A 152 -70.97 -12.93 -9.48
C LYS A 152 -72.35 -13.22 -8.90
N LYS A 153 -72.67 -12.64 -7.74
CA LYS A 153 -74.01 -12.75 -7.13
C LYS A 153 -75.06 -12.09 -8.02
N ARG A 154 -74.80 -10.86 -8.50
CA ARG A 154 -75.70 -10.15 -9.42
C ARG A 154 -75.86 -10.89 -10.74
N ALA A 155 -74.81 -11.50 -11.28
CA ALA A 155 -74.88 -12.31 -12.48
C ALA A 155 -75.73 -13.58 -12.27
N LEU A 156 -75.67 -14.20 -11.09
CA LEU A 156 -76.55 -15.31 -10.73
C LEU A 156 -78.01 -14.87 -10.60
N GLU A 157 -78.26 -13.72 -9.97
CA GLU A 157 -79.60 -13.12 -9.89
C GLU A 157 -80.15 -12.83 -11.29
N LEU A 158 -79.37 -12.18 -12.16
CA LEU A 158 -79.73 -11.91 -13.55
C LEU A 158 -79.94 -13.20 -14.36
N LYS A 159 -79.15 -14.25 -14.12
CA LYS A 159 -79.33 -15.55 -14.77
C LYS A 159 -80.64 -16.20 -14.34
N ASN A 160 -81.00 -16.10 -13.06
CA ASN A 160 -82.28 -16.61 -12.56
C ASN A 160 -83.44 -15.81 -13.14
N ASP A 161 -83.34 -14.48 -13.18
CA ASP A 161 -84.34 -13.61 -13.83
C ASP A 161 -84.47 -13.91 -15.32
N PHE A 162 -83.35 -14.14 -16.01
CA PHE A 162 -83.34 -14.55 -17.41
C PHE A 162 -84.04 -15.90 -17.60
N ASN A 163 -83.73 -16.91 -16.77
CA ASN A 163 -84.39 -18.21 -16.85
C ASN A 163 -85.90 -18.10 -16.57
N ASN A 164 -86.30 -17.23 -15.63
CA ASN A 164 -87.70 -16.95 -15.34
C ASN A 164 -88.37 -16.29 -16.55
N LYS A 165 -87.76 -15.23 -17.13
CA LYS A 165 -88.25 -14.56 -18.34
C LYS A 165 -88.25 -15.48 -19.55
N GLN A 166 -87.28 -16.36 -19.70
CA GLN A 166 -87.23 -17.36 -20.76
C GLN A 166 -88.35 -18.39 -20.58
N SER A 167 -88.66 -18.78 -19.34
CA SER A 167 -89.80 -19.65 -19.03
C SER A 167 -91.13 -18.95 -19.32
N GLU A 168 -91.26 -17.66 -18.97
CA GLU A 168 -92.41 -16.82 -19.35
C GLU A 168 -92.53 -16.64 -20.86
N ALA A 169 -91.42 -16.38 -21.55
CA ALA A 169 -91.37 -16.25 -23.00
C ALA A 169 -91.71 -17.57 -23.68
N THR A 170 -91.25 -18.72 -23.17
CA THR A 170 -91.63 -20.05 -23.69
C THR A 170 -93.11 -20.34 -23.42
N SER A 171 -93.63 -19.92 -22.27
CA SER A 171 -95.06 -19.97 -21.96
C SER A 171 -95.87 -19.09 -22.92
N LEU A 172 -95.44 -17.85 -23.16
CA LEU A 172 -96.04 -16.95 -24.14
C LEU A 172 -95.92 -17.49 -25.56
N GLN A 173 -94.77 -18.02 -25.96
CA GLN A 173 -94.56 -18.67 -27.26
C GLN A 173 -95.54 -19.82 -27.40
N SER A 174 -95.69 -20.68 -26.39
CA SER A 174 -96.67 -21.77 -26.44
C SER A 174 -98.12 -21.28 -26.50
N LYS A 175 -98.44 -20.13 -25.87
CA LYS A 175 -99.75 -19.47 -25.97
C LYS A 175 -99.95 -18.84 -27.35
N ILE A 176 -98.92 -18.22 -27.92
CA ILE A 176 -98.90 -17.65 -29.26
C ILE A 176 -99.06 -18.77 -30.28
N THR A 177 -98.30 -19.85 -30.20
CA THR A 177 -98.45 -21.02 -31.08
C THR A 177 -99.83 -21.66 -30.95
N ARG A 178 -100.44 -21.70 -29.76
CA ARG A 178 -101.86 -22.10 -29.60
C ARG A 178 -102.80 -21.10 -30.26
N ALA A 179 -102.59 -19.79 -30.06
CA ALA A 179 -103.41 -18.76 -30.70
C ALA A 179 -103.23 -18.73 -32.23
N GLU A 180 -102.03 -18.97 -32.75
CA GLU A 180 -101.71 -19.12 -34.17
C GLU A 180 -102.36 -20.37 -34.75
N HIS A 181 -102.38 -21.48 -34.00
CA HIS A 181 -103.13 -22.67 -34.36
C HIS A 181 -104.65 -22.42 -34.37
N ASP A 182 -105.16 -21.63 -33.42
CA ASP A 182 -106.58 -21.29 -33.30
C ASP A 182 -107.01 -20.19 -34.31
N LEU A 183 -106.07 -19.38 -34.84
CA LEU A 183 -106.34 -18.22 -35.72
C LEU A 183 -105.80 -18.35 -37.16
N GLY A 184 -104.89 -19.28 -37.46
CA GLY A 184 -104.43 -19.61 -38.82
C GLY A 184 -103.51 -18.60 -39.52
N ILE A 185 -102.67 -17.83 -38.81
CA ILE A 185 -101.78 -16.80 -39.41
C ILE A 185 -100.37 -16.85 -38.76
N GLY A 186 -99.30 -16.99 -39.56
CA GLY A 186 -97.90 -16.94 -39.12
C GLY A 186 -97.23 -15.57 -39.38
N LEU A 187 -96.37 -15.11 -38.47
CA LEU A 187 -95.73 -13.77 -38.47
C LEU A 187 -94.19 -13.87 -38.46
N ASP A 188 -93.56 -13.67 -39.62
CA ASP A 188 -92.11 -13.86 -39.90
C ASP A 188 -91.17 -12.72 -39.42
N ASN A 189 -91.54 -11.92 -38.41
CA ASN A 189 -90.87 -10.63 -38.14
C ASN A 189 -90.06 -10.51 -36.83
N LEU A 190 -89.75 -11.60 -36.12
CA LEU A 190 -89.04 -11.53 -34.82
C LEU A 190 -87.52 -11.81 -34.85
N THR A 191 -86.96 -12.25 -35.98
CA THR A 191 -85.56 -12.71 -36.05
C THR A 191 -84.53 -11.56 -36.04
N ALA A 192 -84.95 -10.34 -36.38
CA ALA A 192 -84.06 -9.18 -36.50
C ALA A 192 -83.61 -8.59 -35.13
N GLU A 193 -84.37 -8.82 -34.06
CA GLU A 193 -84.08 -8.22 -32.74
C GLU A 193 -82.99 -8.98 -31.96
N LEU A 194 -82.71 -10.22 -32.34
CA LEU A 194 -81.76 -11.11 -31.66
C LEU A 194 -80.31 -10.90 -32.12
N GLU A 195 -80.10 -10.49 -33.38
CA GLU A 195 -78.76 -10.22 -33.92
C GLU A 195 -78.16 -8.90 -33.41
N ALA A 196 -79.01 -7.92 -33.05
CA ALA A 196 -78.57 -6.61 -32.56
C ALA A 196 -77.86 -6.66 -31.19
N ASN A 197 -78.14 -7.66 -30.35
CA ASN A 197 -77.55 -7.75 -29.01
C ASN A 197 -76.15 -8.39 -28.97
N ASN A 198 -75.78 -9.19 -29.97
CA ASN A 198 -74.46 -9.83 -30.03
C ASN A 198 -73.36 -8.85 -30.49
N TYR A 199 -73.72 -7.85 -31.30
CA TYR A 199 -72.80 -6.82 -31.80
C TYR A 199 -72.34 -5.84 -30.70
N LYS A 200 -73.18 -5.63 -29.68
CA LYS A 200 -72.91 -4.67 -28.60
C LYS A 200 -71.82 -5.14 -27.64
N GLN A 201 -71.67 -6.45 -27.48
CA GLN A 201 -70.71 -7.06 -26.55
C GLN A 201 -69.27 -7.10 -27.11
N GLN A 202 -69.12 -7.18 -28.44
CA GLN A 202 -67.81 -7.08 -29.09
C GLN A 202 -67.23 -5.65 -29.07
N LEU A 203 -68.08 -4.63 -29.05
CA LEU A 203 -67.67 -3.23 -29.01
C LEU A 203 -67.02 -2.83 -27.68
N GLU A 204 -67.43 -3.48 -26.58
CA GLU A 204 -66.96 -3.17 -25.23
C GLU A 204 -65.55 -3.72 -24.97
N GLN A 205 -65.21 -4.88 -25.54
CA GLN A 205 -63.87 -5.46 -25.44
C GLN A 205 -62.80 -4.70 -26.23
N GLN A 206 -63.18 -4.01 -27.32
CA GLN A 206 -62.25 -3.16 -28.07
C GLN A 206 -61.89 -1.88 -27.30
N LYS A 207 -62.77 -1.43 -26.39
CA LYS A 207 -62.58 -0.19 -25.64
C LYS A 207 -61.47 -0.33 -24.58
N ASP A 208 -61.44 -1.46 -23.88
CA ASP A 208 -60.43 -1.73 -22.85
C ASP A 208 -59.01 -1.88 -23.42
N TYR A 209 -58.88 -2.37 -24.66
CA TYR A 209 -57.58 -2.53 -25.33
C TYR A 209 -56.95 -1.18 -25.73
N GLU A 210 -57.75 -0.23 -26.21
CA GLU A 210 -57.27 1.10 -26.59
C GLU A 210 -56.88 1.96 -25.36
N GLU A 211 -57.53 1.76 -24.21
CA GLU A 211 -57.20 2.47 -22.97
C GLU A 211 -55.79 2.10 -22.45
N ILE A 212 -55.46 0.80 -22.43
CA ILE A 212 -54.12 0.31 -22.03
C ILE A 212 -53.01 0.85 -22.95
N LYS A 213 -53.29 0.95 -24.26
CA LYS A 213 -52.36 1.48 -25.25
C LYS A 213 -52.10 2.98 -25.05
N GLN A 214 -53.12 3.72 -24.59
CA GLN A 214 -53.02 5.15 -24.32
C GLN A 214 -52.16 5.44 -23.08
N GLU A 215 -52.29 4.65 -22.01
CA GLU A 215 -51.47 4.77 -20.80
C GLU A 215 -49.97 4.53 -21.08
N GLN A 216 -49.63 3.53 -21.92
CA GLN A 216 -48.24 3.27 -22.30
C GLN A 216 -47.61 4.43 -23.09
N SER A 217 -48.39 5.10 -23.95
CA SER A 217 -47.97 6.29 -24.69
C SER A 217 -47.66 7.48 -23.76
N GLN A 218 -48.46 7.67 -22.71
CA GLN A 218 -48.27 8.75 -21.73
C GLN A 218 -46.99 8.53 -20.92
N LEU A 219 -46.76 7.32 -20.40
CA LEU A 219 -45.55 6.97 -19.66
C LEU A 219 -44.27 7.19 -20.48
N LYS A 220 -44.28 6.82 -21.77
CA LYS A 220 -43.13 7.04 -22.66
C LYS A 220 -42.84 8.54 -22.86
N THR A 221 -43.88 9.37 -22.91
CA THR A 221 -43.75 10.82 -23.08
C THR A 221 -43.17 11.49 -21.82
N GLU A 222 -43.62 11.10 -20.64
CA GLU A 222 -43.08 11.62 -19.36
C GLU A 222 -41.60 11.29 -19.16
N LEU A 223 -41.18 10.08 -19.56
CA LEU A 223 -39.80 9.63 -19.43
C LEU A 223 -38.85 10.47 -20.31
N ASN A 224 -39.25 10.75 -21.56
CA ASN A 224 -38.50 11.61 -22.48
C ASN A 224 -38.40 13.06 -21.99
N GLN A 225 -39.46 13.59 -21.37
CA GLN A 225 -39.45 14.94 -20.79
C GLN A 225 -38.46 15.04 -19.62
N LYS A 226 -38.40 14.03 -18.74
CA LYS A 226 -37.45 14.00 -17.63
C LYS A 226 -35.99 13.91 -18.12
N GLU A 227 -35.72 13.09 -19.12
CA GLU A 227 -34.39 13.00 -19.73
C GLU A 227 -33.94 14.36 -20.29
N THR A 228 -34.81 15.03 -21.05
CA THR A 228 -34.53 16.36 -21.61
C THR A 228 -34.23 17.40 -20.52
N SER A 229 -34.97 17.37 -19.41
CA SER A 229 -34.76 18.29 -18.27
C SER A 229 -33.40 18.07 -17.59
N ILE A 230 -32.94 16.82 -17.47
CA ILE A 230 -31.64 16.49 -16.86
C ILE A 230 -30.50 17.01 -17.74
N ILE A 231 -30.60 16.79 -19.05
CA ILE A 231 -29.59 17.22 -20.03
C ILE A 231 -29.48 18.75 -20.06
N ALA A 232 -30.60 19.46 -20.06
CA ALA A 232 -30.61 20.92 -19.99
C ALA A 232 -29.91 21.45 -18.72
N LYS A 233 -30.14 20.79 -17.57
CA LYS A 233 -29.51 21.17 -16.31
C LYS A 233 -27.99 20.95 -16.35
N ILE A 234 -27.54 19.79 -16.82
CA ILE A 234 -26.10 19.47 -16.98
C ILE A 234 -25.42 20.49 -17.91
N ASN A 235 -26.04 20.81 -19.06
CA ASN A 235 -25.49 21.77 -20.01
C ASN A 235 -25.36 23.18 -19.41
N SER A 236 -26.36 23.60 -18.62
CA SER A 236 -26.33 24.90 -17.94
C SER A 236 -25.24 25.00 -16.87
N GLU A 237 -25.04 23.95 -16.07
CA GLU A 237 -24.06 23.92 -14.97
C GLU A 237 -22.61 23.84 -15.50
N LEU A 238 -22.40 23.07 -16.56
CA LEU A 238 -21.07 22.85 -17.14
C LEU A 238 -20.72 23.79 -18.29
N LYS A 239 -21.65 24.69 -18.67
CA LYS A 239 -21.53 25.60 -19.83
C LYS A 239 -21.17 24.86 -21.12
N LEU A 240 -21.77 23.70 -21.32
CA LEU A 240 -21.55 22.88 -22.52
C LEU A 240 -22.45 23.39 -23.64
N ASP A 241 -21.85 23.78 -24.78
CA ASP A 241 -22.59 24.15 -25.99
C ASP A 241 -23.03 22.88 -26.74
N LEU A 242 -23.92 22.14 -26.08
CA LEU A 242 -24.53 20.94 -26.61
C LEU A 242 -25.91 21.32 -27.16
N GLY A 243 -26.09 21.16 -28.47
CA GLY A 243 -27.36 21.43 -29.15
C GLY A 243 -28.55 20.69 -28.51
N LYS A 244 -29.77 21.10 -28.85
CA LYS A 244 -31.01 20.64 -28.20
C LYS A 244 -31.35 19.14 -28.41
N GLU A 245 -30.58 18.40 -29.21
CA GLU A 245 -30.87 17.01 -29.62
C GLU A 245 -29.82 15.99 -29.16
N VAL A 246 -29.10 16.28 -28.07
CA VAL A 246 -28.10 15.35 -27.52
C VAL A 246 -28.77 14.49 -26.46
N ASN A 247 -28.63 13.17 -26.53
CA ASN A 247 -29.14 12.26 -25.49
C ASN A 247 -28.18 12.16 -24.30
N LEU A 248 -28.61 11.51 -23.21
CA LEU A 248 -27.83 11.47 -21.97
C LEU A 248 -26.45 10.81 -22.18
N GLU A 249 -26.39 9.78 -23.01
CA GLU A 249 -25.19 8.99 -23.27
C GLU A 249 -24.12 9.79 -24.03
N GLN A 250 -24.53 10.58 -25.03
CA GLN A 250 -23.63 11.51 -25.76
C GLN A 250 -23.14 12.67 -24.88
N THR A 251 -23.96 13.13 -23.94
CA THR A 251 -23.58 14.18 -22.97
C THR A 251 -22.48 13.68 -22.03
N ILE A 252 -22.59 12.43 -21.57
CA ILE A 252 -21.59 11.79 -20.70
C ILE A 252 -20.25 11.61 -21.42
N GLU A 253 -20.24 11.20 -22.69
CA GLU A 253 -18.98 11.03 -23.43
C GLU A 253 -18.25 12.35 -23.67
N LYS A 254 -18.96 13.44 -23.98
CA LYS A 254 -18.31 14.76 -24.09
C LYS A 254 -17.74 15.29 -22.78
N ILE A 255 -18.36 14.97 -21.65
CA ILE A 255 -17.80 15.29 -20.33
C ILE A 255 -16.48 14.54 -20.12
N LYS A 256 -16.41 13.26 -20.50
CA LYS A 256 -15.17 12.46 -20.44
C LYS A 256 -14.09 13.02 -21.36
N GLU A 257 -14.43 13.40 -22.59
CA GLU A 257 -13.49 14.04 -23.53
C GLU A 257 -12.93 15.36 -22.99
N LEU A 258 -13.76 16.20 -22.36
CA LEU A 258 -13.32 17.46 -21.75
C LEU A 258 -12.39 17.26 -20.55
N ILE A 259 -12.56 16.18 -19.80
CA ILE A 259 -11.66 15.79 -18.71
C ILE A 259 -10.30 15.34 -19.26
N ILE A 260 -10.29 14.67 -20.40
CA ILE A 260 -9.08 14.09 -21.01
C ILE A 260 -8.29 15.12 -21.84
N ASN A 261 -8.96 16.05 -22.52
CA ASN A 261 -8.35 16.94 -23.53
C ASN A 261 -8.00 18.36 -23.05
N LYS A 262 -8.14 18.70 -21.77
CA LYS A 262 -7.69 20.02 -21.26
C LYS A 262 -6.16 20.09 -21.11
N SER A 263 -5.51 20.47 -22.20
CA SER A 263 -4.17 21.09 -22.20
C SER A 263 -4.24 22.46 -21.48
N PRO A 264 -3.17 22.91 -20.80
CA PRO A 264 -3.22 24.05 -19.91
C PRO A 264 -3.26 25.35 -20.72
N ASP A 265 -4.31 26.14 -20.53
CA ASP A 265 -4.39 27.50 -21.03
C ASP A 265 -3.92 28.48 -19.93
N ASN A 266 -3.12 29.47 -20.34
CA ASN A 266 -2.15 30.24 -19.54
C ASN A 266 -2.71 31.28 -18.56
N SER A 267 -3.87 31.05 -17.95
CA SER A 267 -4.38 31.92 -16.87
C SER A 267 -4.58 31.21 -15.53
N GLN A 268 -4.10 29.97 -15.39
CA GLN A 268 -4.09 29.20 -14.13
C GLN A 268 -2.67 28.78 -13.69
N GLU A 269 -1.61 29.31 -14.31
CA GLU A 269 -0.21 28.93 -14.07
C GLU A 269 0.23 29.10 -12.60
N THR A 270 -0.23 30.13 -11.90
CA THR A 270 0.14 30.37 -10.48
C THR A 270 -0.44 29.34 -9.51
N ASN A 271 -1.60 28.75 -9.81
CA ASN A 271 -2.15 27.64 -9.00
C ASN A 271 -1.54 26.30 -9.40
N LEU A 272 -1.18 26.13 -10.68
CA LEU A 272 -0.58 24.90 -11.17
C LEU A 272 0.87 24.73 -10.70
N ASP A 273 1.65 25.81 -10.63
CA ASP A 273 3.01 25.78 -10.09
C ASP A 273 3.02 25.55 -8.58
N SER A 274 2.06 26.12 -7.85
CA SER A 274 1.85 25.81 -6.42
C SER A 274 1.49 24.33 -6.21
N LEU A 275 0.62 23.77 -7.06
CA LEU A 275 0.27 22.35 -7.03
C LEU A 275 1.44 21.45 -7.45
N ARG A 276 2.23 21.83 -8.45
CA ARG A 276 3.43 21.09 -8.88
C ARG A 276 4.50 21.12 -7.79
N GLN A 277 4.66 22.24 -7.11
CA GLN A 277 5.57 22.38 -5.99
C GLN A 277 5.07 21.57 -4.77
N GLN A 278 3.78 21.59 -4.46
CA GLN A 278 3.19 20.75 -3.41
C GLN A 278 3.30 19.26 -3.74
N VAL A 279 3.10 18.85 -4.99
CA VAL A 279 3.29 17.45 -5.41
C VAL A 279 4.76 17.06 -5.33
N ALA A 280 5.69 17.92 -5.73
CA ALA A 280 7.13 17.67 -5.61
C ALA A 280 7.58 17.59 -4.14
N GLU A 281 7.03 18.45 -3.26
CA GLU A 281 7.27 18.41 -1.82
C GLU A 281 6.70 17.14 -1.19
N LYS A 282 5.49 16.72 -1.60
CA LYS A 282 4.86 15.47 -1.13
C LYS A 282 5.59 14.22 -1.64
N ASP A 283 6.10 14.23 -2.87
CA ASP A 283 6.92 13.14 -3.40
C ASP A 283 8.25 12.99 -2.64
N GLU A 284 8.84 14.09 -2.18
CA GLU A 284 10.07 14.05 -1.37
C GLU A 284 9.79 13.66 0.09
N GLU A 285 8.63 14.03 0.62
CA GLU A 285 8.13 13.61 1.94
C GLU A 285 7.80 12.10 1.96
N ILE A 286 7.17 11.57 0.91
CA ILE A 286 6.96 10.13 0.70
C ILE A 286 8.30 9.39 0.64
N LYS A 287 9.32 9.93 -0.04
CA LYS A 287 10.66 9.32 -0.09
C LYS A 287 11.35 9.30 1.28
N GLN A 288 11.15 10.32 2.10
CA GLN A 288 11.71 10.37 3.46
C GLN A 288 11.01 9.35 4.37
N LEU A 289 9.67 9.22 4.25
CA LEU A 289 8.89 8.21 4.96
C LEU A 289 9.24 6.77 4.51
N GLU A 290 9.46 6.52 3.22
CA GLU A 290 9.96 5.23 2.73
C GLU A 290 11.35 4.89 3.33
N GLN A 291 12.26 5.86 3.45
CA GLN A 291 13.56 5.68 4.10
C GLN A 291 13.47 5.45 5.62
N GLU A 292 12.47 6.04 6.29
CA GLU A 292 12.23 5.86 7.72
C GLU A 292 11.57 4.51 8.04
N ILE A 293 10.65 4.04 7.19
CA ILE A 293 10.06 2.70 7.27
C ILE A 293 11.16 1.64 7.10
N GLU A 294 12.11 1.84 6.18
CA GLU A 294 13.27 0.96 6.02
C GLU A 294 14.24 0.96 7.22
N LYS A 295 14.39 2.09 7.92
CA LYS A 295 15.22 2.18 9.15
C LYS A 295 14.55 1.55 10.38
N ASN A 296 13.23 1.67 10.49
CA ASN A 296 12.48 1.22 11.67
C ASN A 296 12.07 -0.26 11.60
N ALA A 297 12.19 -0.92 10.44
CA ALA A 297 11.88 -2.33 10.26
C ALA A 297 12.82 -3.31 10.99
N GLY A 298 13.80 -2.84 11.79
CA GLY A 298 14.54 -3.69 12.74
C GLY A 298 15.17 -4.95 12.12
N PHE A 299 15.67 -4.85 10.89
CA PHE A 299 16.07 -6.02 10.10
C PHE A 299 17.53 -6.40 10.34
N SER A 300 17.75 -7.52 11.04
CA SER A 300 19.06 -8.16 11.21
C SER A 300 19.48 -9.05 10.03
N GLY A 301 18.91 -8.82 8.84
CA GLY A 301 19.22 -9.56 7.62
C GLY A 301 20.65 -9.27 7.13
N SER A 302 21.51 -10.30 7.23
CA SER A 302 22.93 -10.40 6.87
C SER A 302 23.63 -9.09 6.45
N ARG A 303 24.45 -8.53 7.35
CA ARG A 303 25.45 -7.46 7.03
C ARG A 303 26.17 -7.69 5.70
N GLU A 304 26.39 -8.96 5.37
CA GLU A 304 27.06 -9.42 4.14
C GLU A 304 26.45 -8.87 2.83
N HIS A 305 25.12 -8.73 2.72
CA HIS A 305 24.50 -8.19 1.50
C HIS A 305 24.57 -6.66 1.43
N ASN A 306 24.49 -5.98 2.57
CA ASN A 306 24.57 -4.52 2.65
C ASN A 306 26.00 -4.03 2.33
N ASP A 307 27.03 -4.75 2.79
CA ASP A 307 28.41 -4.37 2.47
C ASP A 307 28.74 -4.67 0.99
N LYS A 308 28.09 -5.67 0.39
CA LYS A 308 28.38 -6.12 -0.99
C LYS A 308 28.04 -5.07 -2.05
N VAL A 309 26.92 -4.35 -1.95
CA VAL A 309 26.57 -3.27 -2.91
C VAL A 309 27.64 -2.18 -2.88
N ASN A 310 28.03 -1.72 -1.68
CA ASN A 310 29.03 -0.68 -1.50
C ASN A 310 30.43 -1.13 -1.96
N LEU A 311 30.80 -2.38 -1.67
CA LEU A 311 32.05 -2.97 -2.17
C LEU A 311 32.09 -3.06 -3.69
N LEU A 312 31.00 -3.47 -4.33
CA LEU A 312 30.91 -3.54 -5.80
C LEU A 312 30.96 -2.15 -6.42
N LEU A 313 30.25 -1.17 -5.86
CA LEU A 313 30.32 0.23 -6.32
C LEU A 313 31.73 0.81 -6.17
N ALA A 314 32.41 0.53 -5.05
CA ALA A 314 33.78 0.97 -4.82
C ALA A 314 34.79 0.31 -5.77
N LYS A 315 34.52 -0.92 -6.26
CA LYS A 315 35.34 -1.57 -7.30
C LYS A 315 35.15 -0.95 -8.69
N ILE A 316 33.96 -0.41 -8.98
CA ILE A 316 33.63 0.20 -10.28
C ILE A 316 34.13 1.65 -10.35
N GLN A 317 33.99 2.42 -9.26
CA GLN A 317 34.39 3.84 -9.21
C GLN A 317 35.81 4.17 -9.73
N PRO A 318 36.89 3.43 -9.39
CA PRO A 318 38.23 3.74 -9.86
C PRO A 318 38.47 3.44 -11.35
N LYS A 319 37.55 2.72 -12.02
CA LYS A 319 37.69 2.38 -13.45
C LYS A 319 37.25 3.49 -14.42
N GLY A 320 36.79 4.64 -13.89
CA GLY A 320 36.41 5.80 -14.71
C GLY A 320 35.28 5.47 -15.70
N ASP A 321 35.56 5.59 -17.00
CA ASP A 321 34.59 5.35 -18.08
C ASP A 321 34.48 3.86 -18.49
N GLU A 322 35.33 2.98 -17.95
CA GLU A 322 35.25 1.54 -18.19
C GLU A 322 34.37 0.83 -17.16
N VAL A 323 33.05 1.05 -17.28
CA VAL A 323 32.08 0.21 -16.57
C VAL A 323 31.96 -1.13 -17.33
N ASP A 324 32.48 -2.21 -16.74
CA ASP A 324 32.23 -3.56 -17.25
C ASP A 324 30.81 -4.01 -16.87
N THR A 325 30.04 -4.41 -17.88
CA THR A 325 28.75 -5.10 -17.76
C THR A 325 28.75 -6.27 -16.77
N LYS A 326 29.90 -6.93 -16.55
CA LYS A 326 30.04 -8.00 -15.55
C LYS A 326 29.86 -7.48 -14.12
N ASP A 327 30.44 -6.34 -13.80
CA ASP A 327 30.33 -5.73 -12.47
C ASP A 327 28.89 -5.25 -12.21
N LEU A 328 28.25 -4.67 -13.24
CA LEU A 328 26.82 -4.31 -13.18
C LEU A 328 25.92 -5.54 -13.03
N LYS A 329 26.26 -6.68 -13.64
CA LYS A 329 25.51 -7.93 -13.48
C LYS A 329 25.50 -8.37 -12.01
N GLU A 330 26.61 -8.25 -11.30
CA GLU A 330 26.69 -8.59 -9.87
C GLU A 330 25.87 -7.64 -8.99
N ILE A 331 25.95 -6.32 -9.23
CA ILE A 331 25.12 -5.33 -8.53
C ILE A 331 23.64 -5.61 -8.75
N ASN A 332 23.26 -5.92 -9.99
CA ASN A 332 21.88 -6.20 -10.36
C ASN A 332 21.32 -7.50 -9.76
N GLN A 333 22.16 -8.42 -9.28
CA GLN A 333 21.68 -9.56 -8.50
C GLN A 333 21.13 -9.16 -7.13
N LEU A 334 21.54 -8.00 -6.62
CA LEU A 334 21.11 -7.42 -5.34
C LEU A 334 19.91 -6.48 -5.51
N PHE A 335 19.32 -6.44 -6.70
CA PHE A 335 18.15 -5.63 -6.98
C PHE A 335 16.99 -5.94 -6.03
N GLY A 336 16.40 -4.88 -5.46
CA GLY A 336 15.33 -4.96 -4.47
C GLY A 336 15.79 -5.12 -3.03
N THR A 337 17.09 -5.23 -2.75
CA THR A 337 17.60 -5.09 -1.37
C THR A 337 17.55 -3.61 -0.94
N SER A 338 17.41 -3.34 0.36
CA SER A 338 17.41 -1.95 0.86
C SER A 338 18.68 -1.18 0.47
N GLU A 339 19.85 -1.83 0.49
CA GLU A 339 21.10 -1.15 0.10
C GLU A 339 21.16 -0.80 -1.40
N TYR A 340 20.66 -1.69 -2.27
CA TYR A 340 20.51 -1.36 -3.68
C TYR A 340 19.61 -0.12 -3.85
N GLU A 341 18.48 -0.07 -3.16
CA GLU A 341 17.54 1.05 -3.25
C GLU A 341 18.13 2.37 -2.73
N LYS A 342 18.96 2.33 -1.68
CA LYS A 342 19.71 3.51 -1.21
C LYS A 342 20.70 4.04 -2.26
N GLN A 343 21.38 3.14 -2.97
CA GLN A 343 22.37 3.52 -3.99
C GLN A 343 21.79 3.62 -5.41
N LYS A 344 20.45 3.53 -5.57
CA LYS A 344 19.79 3.44 -6.88
C LYS A 344 20.17 4.53 -7.87
N ARG A 345 20.45 5.76 -7.39
CA ARG A 345 20.87 6.88 -8.25
C ARG A 345 22.24 6.62 -8.89
N LYS A 346 23.24 6.24 -8.07
CA LYS A 346 24.58 5.91 -8.56
C LYS A 346 24.57 4.68 -9.48
N ILE A 347 23.80 3.66 -9.12
CA ILE A 347 23.64 2.47 -9.96
C ILE A 347 23.04 2.86 -11.32
N ARG A 348 21.99 3.70 -11.32
CA ARG A 348 21.36 4.20 -12.56
C ARG A 348 22.34 4.98 -13.43
N GLU A 349 23.20 5.82 -12.85
CA GLU A 349 24.24 6.54 -13.60
C GLU A 349 25.22 5.56 -14.27
N LEU A 350 25.64 4.50 -13.57
CA LEU A 350 26.49 3.45 -14.14
C LEU A 350 25.77 2.66 -15.25
N GLU A 351 24.48 2.39 -15.08
CA GLU A 351 23.65 1.75 -16.10
C GLU A 351 23.52 2.63 -17.36
N ILE A 352 23.34 3.94 -17.21
CA ILE A 352 23.30 4.89 -18.34
C ILE A 352 24.65 4.88 -19.07
N LYS A 353 25.77 4.97 -18.34
CA LYS A 353 27.11 4.89 -18.95
C LYS A 353 27.32 3.58 -19.70
N SER A 354 26.90 2.45 -19.12
CA SER A 354 26.97 1.15 -19.78
C SER A 354 26.09 1.08 -21.03
N ALA A 355 24.89 1.64 -20.98
CA ALA A 355 23.96 1.68 -22.11
C ALA A 355 24.44 2.62 -23.22
N GLN A 356 25.14 3.72 -22.90
CA GLN A 356 25.76 4.60 -23.88
C GLN A 356 26.96 3.96 -24.57
N LYS A 357 27.78 3.21 -23.80
CA LYS A 357 28.98 2.55 -24.32
C LYS A 357 28.65 1.37 -25.24
N ASP A 358 27.72 0.52 -24.84
CA ASP A 358 27.31 -0.67 -25.60
C ASP A 358 25.82 -0.96 -25.34
N PRO A 359 24.92 -0.33 -26.13
CA PRO A 359 23.47 -0.47 -25.95
C PRO A 359 23.00 -1.91 -26.04
N GLU A 360 23.52 -2.70 -26.99
CA GLU A 360 23.07 -4.07 -27.21
C GLU A 360 23.48 -4.99 -26.05
N LYS A 361 24.72 -4.87 -25.56
CA LYS A 361 25.16 -5.65 -24.40
C LYS A 361 24.42 -5.25 -23.13
N TYR A 362 24.06 -3.97 -22.95
CA TYR A 362 23.21 -3.56 -21.84
C TYR A 362 21.78 -4.10 -21.97
N LYS A 363 21.19 -4.11 -23.18
CA LYS A 363 19.88 -4.73 -23.43
C LYS A 363 19.89 -6.23 -23.09
N GLU A 364 20.96 -6.96 -23.42
CA GLU A 364 21.11 -8.37 -23.02
C GLU A 364 21.15 -8.53 -21.49
N LEU A 365 21.83 -7.62 -20.78
CA LEU A 365 21.80 -7.59 -19.31
C LEU A 365 20.39 -7.33 -18.76
N VAL A 366 19.64 -6.43 -19.39
CA VAL A 366 18.23 -6.14 -19.04
C VAL A 366 17.34 -7.36 -19.27
N LYS A 367 17.47 -8.04 -20.41
CA LYS A 367 16.74 -9.29 -20.73
C LYS A 367 17.02 -10.35 -19.67
N ALA A 368 18.29 -10.60 -19.36
CA ALA A 368 18.67 -11.56 -18.32
C ALA A 368 18.10 -11.21 -16.94
N ARG A 369 18.04 -9.92 -16.58
CA ARG A 369 17.46 -9.46 -15.32
C ARG A 369 15.94 -9.63 -15.28
N LEU A 370 15.27 -9.38 -16.40
CA LEU A 370 13.84 -9.61 -16.56
C LEU A 370 13.50 -11.10 -16.45
N ASP A 371 14.22 -11.97 -17.17
CA ASP A 371 14.02 -13.42 -17.14
C ASP A 371 14.27 -13.99 -15.74
N LYS A 372 15.28 -13.47 -15.03
CA LYS A 372 15.52 -13.81 -13.61
C LYS A 372 14.34 -13.38 -12.72
N GLY A 373 13.77 -12.19 -12.95
CA GLY A 373 12.60 -11.71 -12.22
C GLY A 373 11.38 -12.62 -12.44
N LEU A 374 11.08 -12.93 -13.70
CA LEU A 374 9.97 -13.81 -14.08
C LEU A 374 10.14 -15.22 -13.49
N SER A 375 11.31 -15.83 -13.66
CA SER A 375 11.60 -17.18 -13.13
C SER A 375 11.58 -17.24 -11.61
N LYS A 376 12.10 -16.23 -10.90
CA LYS A 376 12.10 -16.18 -9.42
C LYS A 376 10.69 -16.33 -8.83
N TYR A 377 9.68 -15.82 -9.52
CA TYR A 377 8.29 -15.82 -9.06
C TYR A 377 7.36 -16.75 -9.85
N GLU A 378 7.91 -17.63 -10.71
CA GLU A 378 7.14 -18.52 -11.57
C GLU A 378 6.06 -17.74 -12.37
N LEU A 379 6.42 -16.54 -12.83
CA LEU A 379 5.56 -15.62 -13.55
C LEU A 379 5.84 -15.75 -15.05
N LYS A 380 4.79 -15.96 -15.84
CA LYS A 380 4.90 -15.96 -17.30
C LYS A 380 4.57 -14.57 -17.86
N VAL A 381 5.08 -14.26 -19.05
CA VAL A 381 4.89 -12.94 -19.69
C VAL A 381 3.42 -12.66 -20.00
N ASP A 382 2.63 -13.68 -20.32
CA ASP A 382 1.19 -13.61 -20.56
C ASP A 382 0.36 -13.39 -19.30
N GLU A 383 0.93 -13.61 -18.11
CA GLU A 383 0.28 -13.32 -16.83
C GLU A 383 0.51 -11.87 -16.37
N LEU A 384 1.32 -11.09 -17.10
CA LEU A 384 1.54 -9.67 -16.81
C LEU A 384 0.38 -8.82 -17.32
N THR A 385 0.17 -7.66 -16.70
CA THR A 385 -0.79 -6.67 -17.23
C THR A 385 -0.45 -6.27 -18.68
N PRO A 386 -1.45 -5.93 -19.53
CA PRO A 386 -1.22 -5.56 -20.93
C PRO A 386 -0.19 -4.43 -21.11
N GLN A 387 -0.18 -3.48 -20.17
CA GLN A 387 0.80 -2.38 -20.16
C GLN A 387 2.23 -2.92 -19.98
N ILE A 388 2.48 -3.73 -18.95
CA ILE A 388 3.82 -4.28 -18.69
C ILE A 388 4.25 -5.21 -19.82
N LYS A 389 3.31 -5.99 -20.36
CA LYS A 389 3.58 -6.89 -21.49
C LYS A 389 4.07 -6.13 -22.73
N ASN A 390 3.38 -5.07 -23.12
CA ASN A 390 3.78 -4.21 -24.25
C ASN A 390 5.14 -3.55 -23.99
N GLU A 391 5.36 -3.07 -22.76
CA GLU A 391 6.64 -2.49 -22.34
C GLU A 391 7.79 -3.52 -22.42
N VAL A 392 7.56 -4.77 -22.00
CA VAL A 392 8.52 -5.89 -22.11
C VAL A 392 8.81 -6.24 -23.58
N GLU A 393 7.78 -6.32 -24.41
CA GLU A 393 7.92 -6.62 -25.85
C GLU A 393 8.72 -5.52 -26.55
N SER A 394 8.45 -4.25 -26.24
CA SER A 394 9.19 -3.11 -26.80
C SER A 394 10.69 -3.13 -26.47
N LEU A 395 11.06 -3.62 -25.28
CA LEU A 395 12.46 -3.84 -24.90
C LEU A 395 13.11 -5.01 -25.65
N LYS A 396 12.33 -6.05 -26.00
CA LYS A 396 12.82 -7.22 -26.75
C LYS A 396 13.04 -6.91 -28.23
N GLU A 397 12.20 -6.06 -28.82
CA GLU A 397 12.20 -5.72 -30.25
C GLU A 397 13.27 -4.69 -30.65
N ASN A 398 14.17 -4.29 -29.75
CA ASN A 398 15.25 -3.32 -30.01
C ASN A 398 14.79 -1.95 -30.55
N LYS A 399 13.53 -1.56 -30.33
CA LYS A 399 12.95 -0.31 -30.85
C LYS A 399 13.44 0.98 -30.17
N MET A 400 14.21 0.88 -29.08
CA MET A 400 14.76 2.02 -28.35
C MET A 400 16.27 2.15 -28.56
N ASN A 401 16.70 3.34 -28.97
CA ASN A 401 18.12 3.69 -29.21
C ASN A 401 18.67 4.69 -28.19
N ASP A 402 17.81 5.35 -27.41
CA ASP A 402 18.22 6.32 -26.40
C ASP A 402 18.58 5.61 -25.09
N ALA A 403 19.83 5.72 -24.66
CA ALA A 403 20.38 5.02 -23.50
C ALA A 403 19.62 5.35 -22.20
N GLU A 404 19.26 6.62 -21.97
CA GLU A 404 18.55 7.02 -20.75
C GLU A 404 17.13 6.46 -20.73
N LYS A 405 16.43 6.49 -21.87
CA LYS A 405 15.10 5.89 -22.01
C LYS A 405 15.16 4.38 -21.80
N ILE A 406 16.14 3.69 -22.38
CA ILE A 406 16.33 2.23 -22.17
C ILE A 406 16.48 1.94 -20.67
N VAL A 407 17.37 2.65 -19.96
CA VAL A 407 17.62 2.43 -18.53
C VAL A 407 16.41 2.78 -17.66
N LYS A 408 15.70 3.86 -17.99
CA LYS A 408 14.51 4.27 -17.24
C LYS A 408 13.40 3.23 -17.38
N ILE A 409 13.07 2.87 -18.61
CA ILE A 409 11.98 1.94 -18.93
C ILE A 409 12.31 0.54 -18.41
N SER A 410 13.56 0.07 -18.59
CA SER A 410 13.98 -1.24 -18.08
C SER A 410 13.85 -1.34 -16.57
N ASN A 411 14.31 -0.34 -15.82
CA ASN A 411 14.19 -0.35 -14.37
C ASN A 411 12.73 -0.30 -13.93
N GLU A 412 11.88 0.47 -14.60
CA GLU A 412 10.45 0.53 -14.30
C GLU A 412 9.76 -0.83 -14.51
N ILE A 413 9.96 -1.44 -15.67
CA ILE A 413 9.39 -2.76 -16.00
C ILE A 413 9.87 -3.81 -15.01
N ILE A 414 11.16 -3.86 -14.72
CA ILE A 414 11.73 -4.85 -13.80
C ILE A 414 11.16 -4.65 -12.39
N ARG A 415 10.96 -3.40 -11.93
CA ARG A 415 10.27 -3.13 -10.65
C ARG A 415 8.84 -3.67 -10.67
N LYS A 416 8.06 -3.36 -11.72
CA LYS A 416 6.67 -3.82 -11.87
C LYS A 416 6.58 -5.35 -11.85
N VAL A 417 7.42 -6.03 -12.64
CA VAL A 417 7.49 -7.50 -12.72
C VAL A 417 7.85 -8.13 -11.38
N ASN A 418 8.84 -7.59 -10.66
CA ASN A 418 9.21 -8.13 -9.34
C ASN A 418 8.10 -7.91 -8.30
N LEU A 419 7.40 -6.77 -8.35
CA LEU A 419 6.27 -6.50 -7.47
C LEU A 419 5.08 -7.43 -7.77
N GLU A 420 4.73 -7.59 -9.05
CA GLU A 420 3.63 -8.46 -9.48
C GLU A 420 3.94 -9.93 -9.15
N GLY A 421 5.18 -10.37 -9.39
CA GLY A 421 5.66 -11.68 -8.97
C GLY A 421 5.61 -11.90 -7.46
N ALA A 422 6.03 -10.89 -6.67
CA ALA A 422 5.94 -10.96 -5.21
C ALA A 422 4.47 -11.03 -4.73
N SER A 423 3.57 -10.25 -5.33
CA SER A 423 2.13 -10.28 -5.08
C SER A 423 1.52 -11.64 -5.42
N LYS A 424 1.87 -12.22 -6.59
CA LYS A 424 1.45 -13.59 -6.96
C LYS A 424 1.92 -14.61 -5.94
N LYS A 425 3.18 -14.50 -5.48
CA LYS A 425 3.75 -15.44 -4.52
C LYS A 425 3.04 -15.38 -3.16
N ILE A 426 2.81 -14.19 -2.61
CA ILE A 426 2.11 -14.07 -1.32
C ILE A 426 0.66 -14.53 -1.43
N ASN A 427 -0.05 -14.20 -2.53
CA ASN A 427 -1.41 -14.69 -2.76
C ASN A 427 -1.45 -16.22 -2.88
N SER A 428 -0.45 -16.85 -3.51
CA SER A 428 -0.32 -18.30 -3.54
C SER A 428 -0.14 -18.88 -2.14
N LEU A 429 0.67 -18.25 -1.27
CA LEU A 429 0.84 -18.69 0.12
C LEU A 429 -0.45 -18.52 0.93
N ILE A 430 -1.17 -17.42 0.71
CA ILE A 430 -2.48 -17.17 1.33
C ILE A 430 -3.48 -18.26 0.94
N ASN A 431 -3.60 -18.54 -0.36
CA ASN A 431 -4.50 -19.57 -0.89
C ASN A 431 -4.14 -20.97 -0.38
N GLN A 432 -2.84 -21.31 -0.31
CA GLN A 432 -2.38 -22.57 0.26
C GLN A 432 -2.76 -22.69 1.75
N GLY A 433 -2.51 -21.64 2.54
CA GLY A 433 -2.91 -21.59 3.94
C GLY A 433 -4.41 -21.77 4.14
N ASN A 434 -5.23 -21.01 3.41
CA ASN A 434 -6.68 -21.14 3.44
C ASN A 434 -7.15 -22.55 3.07
N GLN A 435 -6.57 -23.17 2.04
CA GLN A 435 -6.92 -24.55 1.65
C GLN A 435 -6.62 -25.57 2.77
N PHE A 436 -5.57 -25.37 3.56
CA PHE A 436 -5.29 -26.24 4.71
C PHE A 436 -6.29 -26.06 5.84
N LEU A 437 -6.77 -24.83 6.08
CA LEU A 437 -7.81 -24.55 7.07
C LEU A 437 -9.17 -25.16 6.69
N TYR A 438 -9.53 -25.17 5.40
CA TYR A 438 -10.79 -25.75 4.93
C TYR A 438 -10.79 -27.29 4.86
N LYS A 439 -9.63 -27.94 4.67
CA LYS A 439 -9.53 -29.41 4.56
C LYS A 439 -9.30 -30.04 5.94
N VAL A 440 -10.39 -30.16 6.71
CA VAL A 440 -10.46 -30.57 8.13
C VAL A 440 -9.95 -32.00 8.46
N LYS A 441 -9.50 -32.81 7.50
CA LYS A 441 -9.13 -34.22 7.77
C LYS A 441 -7.62 -34.50 7.61
N GLN A 442 -7.05 -35.06 8.69
CA GLN A 442 -5.79 -35.83 8.82
C GLN A 442 -4.50 -35.12 9.28
N SER A 443 -3.71 -35.90 10.01
CA SER A 443 -2.38 -35.62 10.56
C SER A 443 -1.32 -35.20 9.53
N GLN A 444 -1.52 -35.50 8.24
CA GLN A 444 -0.64 -35.03 7.15
C GLN A 444 -0.76 -33.52 6.89
N THR A 445 -1.81 -32.87 7.40
CA THR A 445 -2.04 -31.42 7.22
C THR A 445 -1.12 -30.58 8.10
N LYS A 446 -0.69 -31.09 9.28
CA LYS A 446 0.15 -30.31 10.21
C LYS A 446 1.51 -29.94 9.63
N ALA A 447 2.24 -30.89 9.06
CA ALA A 447 3.55 -30.62 8.45
C ALA A 447 3.45 -29.62 7.28
N LYS A 448 2.34 -29.65 6.52
CA LYS A 448 2.08 -28.69 5.44
C LYS A 448 1.73 -27.30 5.98
N VAL A 449 0.96 -27.22 7.07
CA VAL A 449 0.67 -25.97 7.78
C VAL A 449 1.95 -25.34 8.34
N ASP A 450 2.78 -26.12 9.05
CA ASP A 450 4.06 -25.64 9.61
C ASP A 450 5.00 -25.14 8.52
N LYS A 451 5.08 -25.85 7.39
CA LYS A 451 5.82 -25.40 6.21
C LYS A 451 5.27 -24.07 5.67
N THR A 452 3.95 -23.94 5.57
CA THR A 452 3.30 -22.71 5.06
C THR A 452 3.54 -21.53 5.98
N ILE A 453 3.44 -21.71 7.30
CA ILE A 453 3.78 -20.68 8.29
C ILE A 453 5.24 -20.25 8.12
N LYS A 454 6.17 -21.20 7.98
CA LYS A 454 7.59 -20.91 7.76
C LYS A 454 7.82 -20.16 6.44
N ASP A 455 7.14 -20.55 5.36
CA ASP A 455 7.28 -19.92 4.05
C ASP A 455 6.72 -18.49 4.06
N ILE A 456 5.58 -18.24 4.72
CA ILE A 456 5.03 -16.88 4.92
C ILE A 456 5.99 -16.04 5.77
N LYS A 457 6.45 -16.54 6.92
CA LYS A 457 7.39 -15.81 7.78
C LYS A 457 8.69 -15.50 7.04
N LYS A 458 9.21 -16.46 6.26
CA LYS A 458 10.40 -16.26 5.42
C LYS A 458 10.18 -15.15 4.38
N PHE A 459 9.02 -15.14 3.72
CA PHE A 459 8.66 -14.09 2.75
C PHE A 459 8.60 -12.70 3.40
N ILE A 460 8.00 -12.60 4.60
CA ILE A 460 7.92 -11.33 5.34
C ILE A 460 9.31 -10.88 5.81
N SER A 461 10.14 -11.83 6.23
CA SER A 461 11.48 -11.58 6.77
C SER A 461 12.58 -11.52 5.71
N GLU A 462 12.27 -11.52 4.41
CA GLU A 462 13.29 -11.41 3.36
C GLU A 462 13.70 -9.94 3.19
N ASN A 463 14.99 -9.66 3.00
CA ASN A 463 15.49 -8.32 2.67
C ASN A 463 15.21 -8.01 1.19
N ASN A 464 13.93 -7.92 0.85
CA ASN A 464 13.47 -7.64 -0.50
C ASN A 464 12.28 -6.66 -0.46
N ILE A 465 12.47 -5.45 -0.97
CA ILE A 465 11.49 -4.37 -0.94
C ILE A 465 10.19 -4.73 -1.67
N PHE A 466 10.25 -5.57 -2.72
CA PHE A 466 9.06 -5.97 -3.46
C PHE A 466 8.20 -6.96 -2.67
N GLN A 467 8.83 -7.91 -1.98
CA GLN A 467 8.12 -8.80 -1.05
C GLN A 467 7.52 -8.03 0.12
N GLN A 468 8.26 -7.06 0.67
CA GLN A 468 7.77 -6.19 1.73
C GLN A 468 6.57 -5.36 1.26
N LYS A 469 6.64 -4.71 0.09
CA LYS A 469 5.52 -3.95 -0.48
C LYS A 469 4.30 -4.85 -0.74
N ALA A 470 4.51 -6.02 -1.34
CA ALA A 470 3.44 -7.00 -1.56
C ALA A 470 2.80 -7.48 -0.24
N TYR A 471 3.61 -7.70 0.80
CA TYR A 471 3.11 -8.01 2.14
C TYR A 471 2.29 -6.86 2.73
N GLN A 472 2.77 -5.62 2.67
CA GLN A 472 2.04 -4.46 3.23
C GLN A 472 0.65 -4.31 2.58
N LEU A 473 0.53 -4.55 1.27
CA LEU A 473 -0.75 -4.54 0.55
C LEU A 473 -1.72 -5.62 1.04
N GLN A 474 -1.22 -6.76 1.53
CA GLN A 474 -2.01 -7.90 1.99
C GLN A 474 -1.94 -8.11 3.52
N LYS A 475 -1.39 -7.14 4.26
CA LYS A 475 -1.03 -7.31 5.67
C LYS A 475 -2.18 -7.84 6.54
N PRO A 476 -3.41 -7.30 6.47
CA PRO A 476 -4.52 -7.79 7.29
C PRO A 476 -4.85 -9.27 7.03
N GLN A 477 -4.81 -9.68 5.76
CA GLN A 477 -5.11 -11.06 5.36
C GLN A 477 -4.01 -12.02 5.80
N VAL A 478 -2.75 -11.63 5.65
CA VAL A 478 -1.58 -12.44 6.02
C VAL A 478 -1.49 -12.61 7.54
N GLU A 479 -1.70 -11.54 8.31
CA GLU A 479 -1.67 -11.60 9.78
C GLU A 479 -2.81 -12.46 10.34
N GLN A 480 -4.02 -12.30 9.80
CA GLN A 480 -5.16 -13.13 10.17
C GLN A 480 -4.91 -14.61 9.83
N LEU A 481 -4.42 -14.90 8.62
CA LEU A 481 -4.12 -16.26 8.20
C LEU A 481 -3.02 -16.90 9.06
N LEU A 482 -1.95 -16.16 9.37
CA LEU A 482 -0.89 -16.66 10.25
C LEU A 482 -1.44 -17.04 11.63
N LYS A 483 -2.29 -16.19 12.22
CA LYS A 483 -2.95 -16.45 13.50
C LYS A 483 -3.80 -17.73 13.45
N ASP A 484 -4.57 -17.91 12.38
CA ASP A 484 -5.42 -19.09 12.19
C ASP A 484 -4.60 -20.37 11.99
N LEU A 485 -3.54 -20.30 11.18
CA LEU A 485 -2.63 -21.43 10.94
C LEU A 485 -1.83 -21.82 12.20
N GLU A 486 -1.35 -20.84 12.97
CA GLU A 486 -0.64 -21.10 14.24
C GLU A 486 -1.57 -21.70 15.29
N SER A 487 -2.82 -21.22 15.37
CA SER A 487 -3.86 -21.80 16.24
C SER A 487 -4.15 -23.25 15.84
N TYR A 488 -4.21 -23.55 14.54
CA TYR A 488 -4.38 -24.91 14.03
C TYR A 488 -3.16 -25.81 14.34
N SER A 489 -1.93 -25.32 14.18
CA SER A 489 -0.71 -26.10 14.45
C SER A 489 -0.54 -26.42 15.94
N THR A 490 -0.94 -25.51 16.81
CA THR A 490 -0.82 -25.64 18.28
C THR A 490 -1.92 -26.46 18.93
N GLN A 491 -3.05 -26.71 18.23
CA GLN A 491 -4.00 -27.74 18.66
C GLN A 491 -3.30 -29.09 18.66
N THR A 492 -2.79 -29.46 19.83
CA THR A 492 -2.36 -30.82 20.11
C THR A 492 -3.52 -31.71 19.73
N ILE A 493 -3.25 -32.73 18.93
CA ILE A 493 -4.18 -33.82 18.73
C ILE A 493 -4.40 -34.36 20.14
N VAL A 494 -5.45 -33.89 20.82
CA VAL A 494 -5.93 -34.50 22.04
C VAL A 494 -6.26 -35.90 21.57
N SER A 495 -5.35 -36.82 21.84
CA SER A 495 -5.50 -38.21 21.43
C SER A 495 -6.90 -38.60 21.88
N LYS A 496 -7.66 -39.21 20.98
CA LYS A 496 -9.02 -39.68 21.22
C LYS A 496 -9.11 -40.76 22.31
N ASN A 497 -8.12 -40.87 23.18
CA ASN A 497 -8.21 -41.45 24.51
C ASN A 497 -8.94 -40.45 25.43
N HIS A 498 -10.20 -40.14 25.09
CA HIS A 498 -11.18 -39.73 26.09
C HIS A 498 -11.40 -40.92 27.01
N PHE A 499 -10.57 -41.04 28.04
CA PHE A 499 -11.01 -41.62 29.30
C PHE A 499 -11.99 -40.60 29.92
N PRO A 500 -13.26 -40.93 30.19
CA PRO A 500 -14.28 -39.96 30.58
C PRO A 500 -14.12 -39.61 32.06
N LEU A 501 -13.09 -38.86 32.43
CA LEU A 501 -12.90 -38.44 33.83
C LEU A 501 -13.86 -37.32 34.24
N VAL A 502 -14.29 -36.44 33.33
CA VAL A 502 -15.15 -35.30 33.69
C VAL A 502 -16.58 -35.72 34.10
N PRO A 503 -17.29 -36.62 33.37
CA PRO A 503 -18.58 -37.13 33.84
C PRO A 503 -18.46 -37.89 35.16
N THR A 504 -17.34 -38.58 35.36
CA THR A 504 -17.09 -39.41 36.55
C THR A 504 -16.80 -38.55 37.78
N VAL A 505 -15.98 -37.49 37.64
CA VAL A 505 -15.70 -36.55 38.73
C VAL A 505 -16.95 -35.76 39.13
N VAL A 506 -17.76 -35.32 38.15
CA VAL A 506 -19.04 -34.65 38.44
C VAL A 506 -20.01 -35.61 39.13
N SER A 507 -20.10 -36.86 38.68
CA SER A 507 -20.94 -37.89 39.32
C SER A 507 -20.49 -38.20 40.75
N VAL A 508 -19.19 -38.31 41.00
CA VAL A 508 -18.62 -38.58 42.32
C VAL A 508 -18.84 -37.38 43.27
N LEU A 509 -18.63 -36.15 42.80
CA LEU A 509 -18.88 -34.95 43.60
C LEU A 509 -20.36 -34.81 43.98
N LEU A 510 -21.28 -35.11 43.05
CA LEU A 510 -22.73 -35.06 43.29
C LEU A 510 -23.17 -36.13 44.30
N LEU A 511 -22.56 -37.32 44.25
CA LEU A 511 -22.81 -38.40 45.19
C LEU A 511 -22.29 -38.08 46.61
N ILE A 512 -21.11 -37.46 46.72
CA ILE A 512 -20.58 -36.95 48.00
C ILE A 512 -21.50 -35.86 48.58
N PHE A 513 -22.01 -34.96 47.74
CA PHE A 513 -22.93 -33.91 48.18
C PHE A 513 -24.24 -34.48 48.72
N LEU A 514 -24.82 -35.48 48.04
CA LEU A 514 -26.05 -36.16 48.49
C LEU A 514 -25.84 -36.90 49.82
N ILE A 515 -24.73 -37.63 49.99
CA ILE A 515 -24.40 -38.31 51.25
C ILE A 515 -24.28 -37.29 52.40
N SER A 516 -23.61 -36.17 52.14
CA SER A 516 -23.45 -35.08 53.11
C SER A 516 -24.80 -34.54 53.58
N LEU A 517 -25.73 -34.35 52.64
CA LEU A 517 -27.06 -33.80 52.90
C LEU A 517 -27.91 -34.76 53.75
N VAL A 518 -27.83 -36.07 53.48
CA VAL A 518 -28.50 -37.11 54.28
C VAL A 518 -27.97 -37.13 55.72
N ILE A 519 -26.65 -37.02 55.91
CA ILE A 519 -26.04 -36.98 57.25
C ILE A 519 -26.54 -35.76 58.03
N VAL A 520 -26.64 -34.59 57.41
CA VAL A 520 -27.17 -33.38 58.05
C VAL A 520 -28.64 -33.58 58.47
N ILE A 521 -29.47 -34.15 57.61
CA ILE A 521 -30.89 -34.41 57.92
C ILE A 521 -31.01 -35.37 59.11
N ILE A 522 -30.27 -36.49 59.10
CA ILE A 522 -30.29 -37.46 60.21
C ILE A 522 -29.85 -36.80 61.52
N ARG A 523 -28.81 -35.97 61.48
CA ARG A 523 -28.30 -35.25 62.65
C ARG A 523 -29.35 -34.27 63.19
N ASN A 524 -30.03 -33.53 62.32
CA ASN A 524 -31.07 -32.58 62.72
C ASN A 524 -32.30 -33.29 63.33
N VAL A 525 -32.71 -34.42 62.76
CA VAL A 525 -33.81 -35.23 63.30
C VAL A 525 -33.44 -35.81 64.67
N ARG A 526 -32.20 -36.28 64.86
CA ARG A 526 -31.73 -36.81 66.15
C ARG A 526 -31.68 -35.72 67.23
N VAL A 527 -31.17 -34.53 66.91
CA VAL A 527 -31.15 -33.38 67.82
C VAL A 527 -32.57 -32.92 68.17
N SER A 528 -33.49 -32.89 67.20
CA SER A 528 -34.89 -32.56 67.45
C SER A 528 -35.56 -33.58 68.39
N ARG A 529 -35.29 -34.88 68.24
CA ARG A 529 -35.82 -35.91 69.17
C ARG A 529 -35.22 -35.79 70.58
N ILE A 530 -33.94 -35.43 70.71
CA ILE A 530 -33.32 -35.20 72.02
C ILE A 530 -33.93 -33.97 72.69
N ARG A 531 -34.13 -32.86 71.96
CA ARG A 531 -34.83 -31.68 72.49
C ARG A 531 -36.27 -31.98 72.91
N LYS A 532 -37.01 -32.80 72.15
CA LYS A 532 -38.37 -33.21 72.53
C LYS A 532 -38.41 -34.13 73.75
N ARG A 533 -37.36 -34.91 74.01
CA ARG A 533 -37.25 -35.73 75.23
C ARG A 533 -36.80 -34.93 76.45
N GLY A 534 -36.00 -33.88 76.27
CA GLY A 534 -35.58 -32.99 77.35
C GLY A 534 -36.66 -32.03 77.85
N ASN A 535 -37.76 -31.85 77.11
CA ASN A 535 -38.91 -31.04 77.53
C ASN A 535 -40.03 -31.85 78.21
N ASN A 536 -39.88 -33.18 78.33
CA ASN A 536 -40.83 -34.09 78.99
C ASN A 536 -40.22 -34.80 80.21
N LEU A 537 -39.08 -34.31 80.70
CA LEU A 537 -38.47 -34.58 82.01
C LEU A 537 -38.46 -33.25 82.76
#